data_AF-A0A059WZM1-F1
#
_entry.id   AF-A0A059WZM1-F1
#
_cell.length_a   1.000
_cell.length_b   1.000
_cell.length_c   1.000
_cell.angle_alpha   90.00
_cell.angle_beta   90.00
_cell.angle_gamma   90.00
#
_symmetry.space_group_name_H-M   'P 1'
#
loop_
_entity.id
_entity.type
_entity.pdbx_description
1 polymer ?
#
loop_
_entity_poly.entity_id
_entity_poly.type
_entity_poly.pdbx_seq_one_letter_code
_entity_poly.pdbx_strand_id
1 'polypeptide(L)'
;MRKQSFLRLSFGESTLRSAGVTDWLQVAKPDVVFETTSLNHETGQPAIDYLTAALKFGAHAITANKGAIVHGYDELNELAKASHRSFLFESTVLDSAPVFSLFRETLPAVKLRGFTGLFNSTANVILESMEAGRTFDEGVKTAQELGIAETDP
;
A
#
# COMPACT_ATOMS: atom_id res chain seq x y z
N MET A 1 -6.23 -34.87 29.42
CA MET A 1 -5.48 -34.05 28.44
C MET A 1 -5.54 -32.60 28.88
N ARG A 2 -4.39 -32.00 29.23
CA ARG A 2 -4.28 -30.59 29.65
C ARG A 2 -4.45 -29.69 28.42
N LYS A 3 -5.46 -28.83 28.40
CA LYS A 3 -5.58 -27.75 27.42
C LYS A 3 -4.45 -26.74 27.70
N GLN A 4 -3.58 -26.53 26.72
CA GLN A 4 -2.54 -25.51 26.76
C GLN A 4 -3.20 -24.13 26.86
N SER A 5 -2.84 -23.36 27.89
CA SER A 5 -3.17 -21.95 27.98
C SER A 5 -2.35 -21.18 26.96
N PHE A 6 -3.00 -20.59 25.97
CA PHE A 6 -2.36 -19.55 25.16
C PHE A 6 -1.95 -18.40 26.09
N LEU A 7 -0.66 -18.05 26.07
CA LEU A 7 -0.16 -16.84 26.72
C LEU A 7 -0.91 -15.66 26.11
N ARG A 8 -1.80 -15.05 26.90
CA ARG A 8 -2.40 -13.75 26.59
C ARG A 8 -1.26 -12.74 26.76
N LEU A 9 -0.67 -12.28 25.66
CA LEU A 9 0.22 -11.12 25.67
C LEU A 9 -0.59 -9.95 26.22
N SER A 10 -0.38 -9.64 27.50
CA SER A 10 -0.88 -8.43 28.13
C SER A 10 -0.05 -7.29 27.59
N PHE A 11 -0.53 -6.66 26.52
CA PHE A 11 -0.17 -5.28 26.25
C PHE A 11 -0.73 -4.47 27.41
N GLY A 12 0.13 -3.89 28.23
CA GLY A 12 -0.28 -3.06 29.35
C GLY A 12 -1.20 -1.93 28.87
N GLU A 13 -2.23 -1.64 29.65
CA GLU A 13 -3.14 -0.49 29.50
C GLU A 13 -2.43 0.86 29.73
N SER A 14 -1.25 1.08 29.13
CA SER A 14 -0.86 2.43 28.73
C SER A 14 -1.43 2.62 27.33
N THR A 15 -2.68 3.04 27.26
CA THR A 15 -3.30 3.50 26.02
C THR A 15 -2.35 4.48 25.33
N LEU A 16 -1.64 4.02 24.29
CA LEU A 16 -1.00 4.85 23.28
C LEU A 16 -2.11 5.55 22.51
N ARG A 17 -2.82 6.47 23.15
CA ARG A 17 -3.60 7.51 22.48
C ARG A 17 -2.60 8.61 22.12
N SER A 18 -1.78 8.37 21.11
CA SER A 18 -1.05 9.45 20.45
C SER A 18 -2.09 10.43 19.88
N ALA A 19 -1.97 11.73 20.13
CA ALA A 19 -2.94 12.72 19.64
C ALA A 19 -2.83 12.95 18.11
N GLY A 20 -1.89 12.27 17.44
CA GLY A 20 -1.72 12.21 16.00
C GLY A 20 -0.47 11.42 15.63
N VAL A 21 -0.18 11.30 14.33
CA VAL A 21 0.98 10.58 13.81
C VAL A 21 2.31 11.11 14.36
N THR A 22 2.42 12.43 14.56
CA THR A 22 3.65 13.06 15.08
C THR A 22 3.95 12.62 16.52
N ASP A 23 2.95 12.61 17.39
CA ASP A 23 3.12 12.14 18.78
C ASP A 23 3.48 10.66 18.81
N TRP A 24 2.85 9.87 17.94
CA TRP A 24 3.17 8.46 17.82
C TRP A 24 4.64 8.25 17.42
N LEU A 25 5.13 9.00 16.43
CA LEU A 25 6.53 8.94 15.98
C LEU A 25 7.52 9.26 17.12
N GLN A 26 7.22 10.25 17.96
CA GLN A 26 8.08 10.62 19.10
C GLN A 26 8.19 9.51 20.15
N VAL A 27 7.10 8.77 20.37
CA VAL A 27 7.06 7.68 21.34
C VAL A 27 7.65 6.40 20.77
N ALA A 28 7.22 6.01 19.56
CA ALA A 28 7.61 4.76 18.92
C ALA A 28 9.05 4.80 18.38
N LYS A 29 9.51 5.99 17.95
CA LYS A 29 10.83 6.23 17.34
C LYS A 29 11.20 5.19 16.27
N PRO A 30 10.34 4.96 15.27
CA PRO A 30 10.56 3.91 14.30
C PRO A 30 11.69 4.27 13.32
N ASP A 31 12.48 3.27 12.93
CA ASP A 31 13.38 3.39 11.78
C ASP A 31 12.62 3.32 10.44
N VAL A 32 11.50 2.59 10.42
CA VAL A 32 10.69 2.34 9.22
C VAL A 32 9.20 2.46 9.56
N VAL A 33 8.45 3.15 8.71
CA VAL A 33 7.00 3.30 8.78
C VAL A 33 6.35 2.64 7.57
N PHE A 34 5.38 1.77 7.85
CA PHE A 34 4.49 1.20 6.84
C PHE A 34 3.15 1.92 6.90
N GLU A 35 2.76 2.55 5.80
CA GLU A 35 1.50 3.25 5.63
C GLU A 35 0.56 2.39 4.80
N THR A 36 -0.55 1.99 5.42
CA THR A 36 -1.57 1.09 4.85
C THR A 36 -2.97 1.59 5.14
N THR A 37 -3.15 2.91 5.20
CA THR A 37 -4.46 3.52 5.41
C THR A 37 -5.35 3.36 4.18
N SER A 38 -6.65 3.51 4.38
CA SER A 38 -7.62 3.44 3.28
C SER A 38 -7.32 4.47 2.20
N LEU A 39 -7.58 4.08 0.95
CA LEU A 39 -7.37 4.92 -0.21
C LEU A 39 -8.38 6.08 -0.21
N ASN A 40 -7.88 7.31 -0.24
CA ASN A 40 -8.62 8.46 -0.73
C ASN A 40 -8.11 8.77 -2.14
N HIS A 41 -8.90 8.42 -3.15
CA HIS A 41 -8.51 8.57 -4.54
C HIS A 41 -8.57 10.04 -5.02
N GLU A 42 -9.32 10.90 -4.34
CA GLU A 42 -9.46 12.31 -4.72
C GLU A 42 -8.26 13.15 -4.29
N THR A 43 -7.68 12.86 -3.11
CA THR A 43 -6.67 13.72 -2.49
C THR A 43 -5.41 13.01 -2.03
N GLY A 44 -5.42 11.67 -1.93
CA GLY A 44 -4.31 10.91 -1.34
C GLY A 44 -4.15 11.07 0.17
N GLN A 45 -5.07 11.75 0.86
CA GLN A 45 -5.02 11.97 2.30
C GLN A 45 -5.79 10.88 3.08
N PRO A 46 -5.33 10.50 4.30
CA PRO A 46 -4.22 11.10 5.08
C PRO A 46 -2.84 10.48 4.79
N ALA A 47 -2.72 9.58 3.81
CA ALA A 47 -1.50 8.84 3.54
C ALA A 47 -0.28 9.74 3.29
N ILE A 48 -0.45 10.80 2.49
CA ILE A 48 0.62 11.77 2.19
C ILE A 48 1.11 12.45 3.47
N ASP A 49 0.21 12.87 4.36
CA ASP A 49 0.57 13.52 5.62
C ASP A 49 1.36 12.57 6.52
N TYR A 50 0.96 11.30 6.58
CA TYR A 50 1.63 10.28 7.39
C TYR A 50 3.03 9.95 6.86
N LEU A 51 3.16 9.79 5.54
CA LEU A 51 4.45 9.56 4.88
C LEU A 51 5.38 10.76 5.05
N THR A 52 4.85 11.98 4.89
CA THR A 52 5.59 13.23 5.10
C THR A 52 6.09 13.34 6.53
N ALA A 53 5.23 13.04 7.52
CA ALA A 53 5.61 13.05 8.92
C ALA A 53 6.71 12.02 9.23
N ALA A 54 6.61 10.81 8.69
CA ALA A 54 7.61 9.76 8.84
C ALA A 54 8.98 10.18 8.27
N LEU A 55 9.01 10.70 7.04
CA LEU A 55 10.24 11.16 6.40
C LEU A 55 10.89 12.33 7.16
N LYS A 56 10.09 13.33 7.58
CA LYS A 56 10.57 14.47 8.40
C LYS A 56 11.10 14.05 9.76
N PHE A 57 10.51 13.01 10.36
CA PHE A 57 11.02 12.42 11.60
C PHE A 57 12.36 11.68 11.39
N GLY A 58 12.67 11.30 10.15
CA GLY A 58 13.86 10.56 9.78
C GLY A 58 13.65 9.05 9.74
N ALA A 59 12.42 8.57 9.53
CA ALA A 59 12.13 7.17 9.24
C ALA A 59 12.11 6.91 7.72
N HIS A 60 12.39 5.68 7.30
CA HIS A 60 12.05 5.22 5.95
C HIS A 60 10.52 5.09 5.84
N ALA A 61 9.96 5.48 4.70
CA ALA A 61 8.52 5.50 4.48
C ALA A 61 8.15 4.48 3.38
N ILE A 62 7.25 3.55 3.71
CA ILE A 62 6.80 2.49 2.81
C ILE A 62 5.28 2.55 2.72
N THR A 63 4.70 2.46 1.52
CA THR A 63 3.25 2.52 1.34
C THR A 63 2.73 1.49 0.34
N ALA A 64 1.49 1.04 0.56
CA ALA A 64 0.68 0.33 -0.44
C ALA A 64 -0.47 1.21 -0.98
N ASN A 65 -0.53 2.47 -0.60
CA ASN A 65 -1.59 3.40 -0.94
C ASN A 65 -1.33 4.10 -2.28
N LYS A 66 -2.10 3.74 -3.31
CA LYS A 66 -2.02 4.33 -4.66
C LYS A 66 -2.28 5.85 -4.66
N GLY A 67 -3.10 6.36 -3.74
CA GLY A 67 -3.43 7.77 -3.65
C GLY A 67 -2.21 8.64 -3.32
N ALA A 68 -1.33 8.16 -2.44
CA ALA A 68 -0.08 8.86 -2.14
C ALA A 68 0.86 8.94 -3.35
N ILE A 69 0.81 7.94 -4.24
CA ILE A 69 1.60 7.93 -5.48
C ILE A 69 0.99 8.88 -6.50
N VAL A 70 -0.32 8.83 -6.70
CA VAL A 70 -0.99 9.70 -7.69
C VAL A 70 -0.84 11.18 -7.33
N HIS A 71 -0.95 11.52 -6.03
CA HIS A 71 -1.04 12.91 -5.60
C HIS A 71 0.23 13.48 -4.95
N GLY A 72 1.16 12.63 -4.49
CA GLY A 72 2.32 13.07 -3.69
C GLY A 72 3.67 12.53 -4.14
N TYR A 73 3.75 11.84 -5.28
CA TYR A 73 4.97 11.13 -5.68
C TYR A 73 6.23 12.00 -5.72
N ASP A 74 6.18 13.13 -6.43
CA ASP A 74 7.36 13.99 -6.58
C ASP A 74 7.79 14.60 -5.24
N GLU A 75 6.84 15.13 -4.48
CA GLU A 75 7.11 15.76 -3.18
C GLU A 75 7.68 14.76 -2.16
N LEU A 76 7.12 13.55 -2.09
CA LEU A 76 7.58 12.50 -1.18
C LEU A 76 8.97 11.98 -1.58
N ASN A 77 9.26 11.85 -2.88
CA ASN A 77 10.59 11.46 -3.35
C ASN A 77 11.65 12.52 -3.03
N GLU A 78 11.35 13.80 -3.28
CA GLU A 78 12.28 14.89 -2.95
C GLU A 78 12.51 15.00 -1.45
N LEU A 79 11.45 14.86 -0.64
CA LEU A 79 11.57 14.85 0.82
C LEU A 79 12.40 13.66 1.33
N ALA A 80 12.22 12.47 0.75
CA ALA A 80 12.99 11.29 1.11
C ALA A 80 14.48 11.48 0.81
N LYS A 81 14.82 12.04 -0.36
CA LYS A 81 16.20 12.41 -0.72
C LYS A 81 16.78 13.42 0.26
N ALA A 82 16.04 14.50 0.56
CA ALA A 82 16.48 15.54 1.48
C ALA A 82 16.69 15.03 2.91
N SER A 83 15.91 14.02 3.32
CA SER A 83 16.00 13.40 4.65
C SER A 83 17.01 12.25 4.71
N HIS A 84 17.68 11.91 3.60
CA HIS A 84 18.52 10.71 3.45
C HIS A 84 17.79 9.41 3.83
N ARG A 85 16.50 9.33 3.49
CA ARG A 85 15.63 8.16 3.73
C ARG A 85 15.07 7.62 2.42
N SER A 86 14.44 6.45 2.53
CA SER A 86 13.82 5.77 1.40
C SER A 86 12.33 6.00 1.41
N PHE A 87 11.78 6.25 0.23
CA PHE A 87 10.35 6.18 -0.03
C PHE A 87 10.10 5.01 -0.98
N LEU A 88 9.39 3.97 -0.50
CA LEU A 88 9.15 2.72 -1.24
C LEU A 88 7.65 2.44 -1.37
N PHE A 89 7.24 1.95 -2.52
CA PHE A 89 5.81 1.82 -2.86
C PHE A 89 5.53 0.63 -3.78
N GLU A 90 6.33 -0.44 -3.65
CA GLU A 90 6.24 -1.62 -4.52
C GLU A 90 4.81 -2.16 -4.60
N SER A 91 4.15 -2.28 -3.45
CA SER A 91 2.80 -2.85 -3.35
C SER A 91 1.66 -1.99 -3.85
N THR A 92 1.96 -0.81 -4.39
CA THR A 92 0.95 0.01 -5.04
C THR A 92 0.57 -0.51 -6.44
N VAL A 93 1.41 -1.34 -7.08
CA VAL A 93 1.17 -1.87 -8.42
C VAL A 93 1.48 -3.36 -8.45
N LEU A 94 0.50 -4.18 -8.84
CA LEU A 94 0.61 -5.66 -8.89
C LEU A 94 0.99 -6.32 -7.55
N ASP A 95 0.59 -5.72 -6.43
CA ASP A 95 0.73 -6.23 -5.06
C ASP A 95 2.16 -6.65 -4.66
N SER A 96 2.56 -7.90 -4.89
CA SER A 96 3.89 -8.41 -4.54
C SER A 96 4.80 -8.64 -5.74
N ALA A 97 4.33 -8.38 -6.96
CA ALA A 97 5.16 -8.50 -8.15
C ALA A 97 6.21 -7.36 -8.17
N PRO A 98 7.49 -7.66 -8.44
CA PRO A 98 8.54 -6.65 -8.46
C PRO A 98 8.43 -5.81 -9.73
N VAL A 99 7.56 -4.80 -9.75
CA VAL A 99 7.43 -3.87 -10.88
C VAL A 99 8.51 -2.81 -10.80
N PHE A 100 8.68 -2.16 -9.66
CA PHE A 100 9.60 -1.03 -9.52
C PHE A 100 11.03 -1.51 -9.23
N SER A 101 11.18 -2.44 -8.30
CA SER A 101 12.49 -3.02 -7.93
C SER A 101 13.14 -3.80 -9.06
N LEU A 102 12.38 -4.43 -9.96
CA LEU A 102 12.94 -5.08 -11.15
C LEU A 102 13.75 -4.08 -11.98
N PHE A 103 13.17 -2.93 -12.32
CA PHE A 103 13.89 -1.94 -13.12
C PHE A 103 15.02 -1.26 -12.33
N ARG A 104 14.79 -0.96 -11.05
CA ARG A 104 15.78 -0.24 -10.22
C ARG A 104 17.01 -1.08 -9.90
N GLU A 105 16.82 -2.36 -9.55
CA GLU A 105 17.88 -3.20 -8.99
C GLU A 105 18.44 -4.22 -10.00
N THR A 106 17.59 -4.74 -10.90
CA THR A 106 17.97 -5.90 -11.73
C THR A 106 18.30 -5.54 -13.17
N LEU A 107 17.81 -4.39 -13.66
CA LEU A 107 17.98 -3.95 -15.04
C LEU A 107 18.65 -2.55 -15.18
N PRO A 108 19.73 -2.23 -14.44
CA PRO A 108 20.30 -0.87 -14.40
C PRO A 108 20.88 -0.38 -15.74
N ALA A 109 21.20 -1.31 -16.66
CA ALA A 109 21.72 -0.99 -17.99
C ALA A 109 20.64 -0.97 -19.09
N VAL A 110 19.38 -1.25 -18.74
CA VAL A 110 18.28 -1.32 -19.70
C VAL A 110 17.57 0.03 -19.78
N LYS A 111 17.32 0.49 -21.00
CA LYS A 111 16.43 1.64 -21.25
C LYS A 111 15.00 1.16 -21.44
N LEU A 112 14.16 1.29 -20.41
CA LEU A 112 12.74 0.99 -20.50
C LEU A 112 12.06 1.90 -21.55
N ARG A 113 11.41 1.29 -22.54
CA ARG A 113 10.66 2.00 -23.59
C ARG A 113 9.16 2.07 -23.29
N GLY A 114 8.66 1.08 -22.56
CA GLY A 114 7.26 0.91 -22.24
C GLY A 114 6.99 -0.53 -21.80
N PHE A 115 5.81 -0.76 -21.24
CA PHE A 115 5.30 -2.07 -20.88
C PHE A 115 3.78 -2.06 -21.01
N THR A 116 3.17 -3.24 -21.10
CA THR A 116 1.72 -3.42 -21.15
C THR A 116 1.37 -4.63 -20.30
N GLY A 117 0.23 -4.59 -19.65
CA GLY A 117 -0.22 -5.66 -18.77
C GLY A 117 -1.60 -5.38 -18.21
N LEU A 118 -2.10 -6.36 -17.47
CA LEU A 118 -3.35 -6.28 -16.71
C LEU A 118 -3.01 -5.92 -15.27
N PHE A 119 -3.49 -4.78 -14.79
CA PHE A 119 -3.11 -4.20 -13.50
C PHE A 119 -4.25 -4.17 -12.47
N ASN A 120 -5.41 -4.74 -12.81
CA ASN A 120 -6.58 -4.82 -11.95
C ASN A 120 -7.19 -6.23 -12.08
N SER A 121 -7.10 -7.01 -11.01
CA SER A 121 -7.58 -8.40 -10.97
C SER A 121 -9.09 -8.49 -11.09
N THR A 122 -9.84 -7.60 -10.44
CA THR A 122 -11.31 -7.55 -10.50
C THR A 122 -11.83 -7.38 -11.92
N ALA A 123 -11.31 -6.39 -12.64
CA ALA A 123 -11.65 -6.16 -14.04
C ALA A 123 -11.27 -7.36 -14.90
N ASN A 124 -10.12 -7.99 -14.64
CA ASN A 124 -9.72 -9.19 -15.37
C ASN A 124 -10.72 -10.35 -15.20
N VAL A 125 -11.15 -10.63 -13.97
CA VAL A 125 -12.15 -11.67 -13.68
C VAL A 125 -13.48 -11.37 -14.38
N ILE A 126 -13.91 -10.10 -14.36
CA ILE A 126 -15.15 -9.68 -15.03
C ILE A 126 -15.03 -9.89 -16.54
N LEU A 127 -13.93 -9.46 -17.15
CA LEU A 127 -13.69 -9.60 -18.59
C LEU A 127 -13.58 -11.07 -19.01
N GLU A 128 -12.88 -11.92 -18.24
CA GLU A 128 -12.81 -13.37 -18.48
C GLU A 128 -14.19 -14.03 -18.38
N SER A 129 -15.03 -13.59 -17.44
CA SER A 129 -16.40 -14.07 -17.32
C SER A 129 -17.25 -13.68 -18.53
N MET A 130 -17.09 -12.45 -19.03
CA MET A 130 -17.78 -11.96 -20.23
C MET A 130 -17.29 -12.69 -21.49
N GLU A 131 -15.99 -12.96 -21.61
CA GLU A 131 -15.41 -13.76 -22.69
C GLU A 131 -15.98 -15.18 -22.72
N ALA A 132 -16.25 -15.76 -21.54
CA ALA A 132 -16.94 -17.05 -21.40
C ALA A 132 -18.45 -17.00 -21.73
N GLY A 133 -18.98 -15.86 -22.19
CA GLY A 133 -20.37 -15.68 -22.60
C GLY A 133 -21.33 -15.28 -21.48
N ARG A 134 -20.82 -14.94 -20.29
CA ARG A 134 -21.65 -14.41 -19.20
C ARG A 134 -21.91 -12.91 -19.36
N THR A 135 -22.93 -12.42 -18.68
CA THR A 135 -23.20 -10.98 -18.58
C THR A 135 -22.19 -10.27 -17.69
N PHE A 136 -22.11 -8.94 -17.81
CA PHE A 136 -21.30 -8.11 -16.92
C PHE A 136 -21.67 -8.32 -15.44
N ASP A 137 -22.97 -8.31 -15.12
CA ASP A 137 -23.46 -8.48 -13.75
C ASP A 137 -23.08 -9.85 -13.15
N GLU A 138 -23.12 -10.92 -13.96
CA GLU A 138 -22.63 -12.24 -13.55
C GLU A 138 -21.12 -12.24 -13.31
N GLY A 139 -20.35 -11.49 -14.11
CA GLY A 139 -18.92 -11.27 -13.89
C GLY A 139 -18.63 -10.54 -12.58
N VAL A 140 -19.34 -9.45 -12.30
CA VAL A 140 -19.23 -8.70 -11.03
C VAL A 140 -19.55 -9.62 -9.85
N LYS A 141 -20.65 -10.36 -9.94
CA LYS A 141 -21.04 -11.32 -8.91
C LYS A 141 -19.98 -12.39 -8.68
N THR A 142 -19.38 -12.92 -9.76
CA THR A 142 -18.28 -13.89 -9.68
C THR A 142 -17.07 -13.28 -8.95
N ALA A 143 -16.70 -12.04 -9.28
CA ALA A 143 -15.58 -11.37 -8.62
C ALA A 143 -15.85 -11.12 -7.12
N GLN A 144 -17.10 -10.82 -6.75
CA GLN A 144 -17.53 -10.69 -5.34
C GLN A 144 -17.53 -12.04 -4.62
N GLU A 145 -18.02 -13.11 -5.24
CA GLU A 145 -18.02 -14.48 -4.69
C GLU A 145 -16.60 -15.00 -4.43
N LEU A 146 -15.64 -14.61 -5.28
CA LEU A 146 -14.21 -14.89 -5.09
C LEU A 146 -13.54 -14.00 -4.03
N GLY A 147 -14.24 -12.97 -3.52
CA GLY A 147 -13.69 -12.01 -2.55
C GLY A 147 -12.66 -11.04 -3.15
N ILE A 148 -12.65 -10.88 -4.48
CA ILE A 148 -11.72 -10.00 -5.21
C ILE A 148 -12.35 -8.61 -5.44
N ALA A 149 -13.69 -8.56 -5.55
CA ALA A 149 -14.45 -7.31 -5.58
C ALA A 149 -15.13 -7.04 -4.23
N GLU A 150 -15.20 -5.77 -3.83
CA GLU A 150 -15.95 -5.32 -2.67
C GLU A 150 -17.46 -5.24 -2.96
N THR A 151 -18.25 -4.88 -1.95
CA THR A 151 -19.72 -4.74 -2.09
C THR A 151 -20.12 -3.56 -3.00
N ASP A 152 -19.28 -2.53 -3.06
CA ASP A 152 -19.38 -1.40 -4.01
C ASP A 152 -18.20 -1.52 -5.01
N PRO A 153 -18.39 -2.26 -6.12
CA PRO A 153 -17.31 -2.65 -7.04
C PRO A 153 -16.92 -1.58 -8.06
#